data_AF-A0AAW6XKM7-F1
#
_entry.id   AF-A0AAW6XKM7-F1
#
_cell.length_a   1.000
_cell.length_b   1.000
_cell.length_c   1.000
_cell.angle_alpha   90.00
_cell.angle_beta   90.00
_cell.angle_gamma   90.00
#
_symmetry.space_group_name_H-M   'P 1'
#
loop_
_entity.id
_entity.type
_entity.pdbx_description
1 polymer ?
#
loop_
_entity_poly.entity_id
_entity_poly.type
_entity_poly.pdbx_seq_one_letter_code
_entity_poly.pdbx_strand_id
1 'polypeptide(L)' 'TGRPYNADKPNKYTSRYFDEANGALYPFGYGLSYTTFTVSDVKLSAPTMKRDGKVTASVQVTNTGKREGATVVQMYLQDV' A
#
# COMPACT_ATOMS: atom_id res chain seq x y z
N THR A 1 -11.21 -0.21 21.86
CA THR A 1 -10.88 0.08 20.46
C THR A 1 -12.14 0.58 19.77
N GLY A 2 -12.10 1.79 19.19
CA GLY A 2 -13.28 2.41 18.57
C GLY A 2 -13.53 1.90 17.15
N ARG A 3 -14.62 2.35 16.53
CA ARG A 3 -14.89 2.09 15.11
C ARG A 3 -13.76 2.71 14.26
N PRO A 4 -13.10 1.96 13.37
CA PRO A 4 -12.03 2.50 12.54
C PRO A 4 -12.49 3.71 11.72
N TYR A 5 -11.60 4.70 11.58
CA TYR A 5 -11.85 5.82 10.68
C TYR A 5 -11.77 5.34 9.23
N ASN A 6 -12.71 5.79 8.40
CA ASN A 6 -12.72 5.57 6.95
C ASN A 6 -12.70 6.94 6.28
N ALA A 7 -11.64 7.22 5.52
CA ALA A 7 -11.47 8.51 4.83
C ALA A 7 -12.49 8.69 3.68
N ASP A 8 -12.87 7.62 2.98
CA ASP A 8 -13.83 7.65 1.87
C ASP A 8 -15.28 7.83 2.35
N LYS A 9 -15.57 7.42 3.60
CA LYS A 9 -16.88 7.53 4.25
C LYS A 9 -16.74 8.07 5.67
N PRO A 10 -16.41 9.37 5.84
CA PRO A 10 -16.12 9.94 7.15
C PRO A 10 -17.36 9.90 8.04
N ASN A 11 -17.21 9.34 9.24
CA ASN A 11 -18.28 9.25 10.24
C ASN A 11 -17.83 9.93 11.54
N LYS A 12 -18.74 10.66 12.18
CA LYS A 12 -18.52 11.32 13.48
C LYS A 12 -18.13 10.32 14.57
N TYR A 13 -18.72 9.14 14.59
CA TYR A 13 -18.51 8.12 15.62
C TYR A 13 -17.45 7.10 15.20
N THR A 14 -16.24 7.59 14.89
CA THR A 14 -15.06 6.78 14.58
C THR A 14 -13.86 7.25 15.39
N SER A 15 -12.83 6.41 15.50
CA SER A 15 -11.57 6.74 16.18
C SER A 15 -10.79 7.75 15.34
N ARG A 16 -11.05 9.04 15.55
CA ARG A 16 -10.45 10.14 14.79
C ARG A 16 -10.32 11.43 15.59
N TYR A 17 -9.43 12.31 15.16
CA TYR A 17 -9.44 13.73 15.56
C TYR A 17 -10.63 14.47 14.94
N PHE A 18 -11.13 15.50 15.62
CA PHE A 18 -12.30 16.27 15.18
C PHE A 18 -11.94 17.59 14.50
N ASP A 19 -10.79 18.16 14.85
CA ASP A 19 -10.25 19.45 14.46
C ASP A 19 -9.04 19.33 13.52
N GLU A 20 -8.49 18.13 13.35
CA GLU A 20 -7.39 17.86 12.45
C GLU A 20 -7.67 16.68 11.50
N ALA A 21 -6.98 16.70 10.36
CA ALA A 21 -6.98 15.57 9.43
C ALA A 21 -6.38 14.33 10.12
N ASN A 22 -6.94 13.16 9.81
CA ASN A 22 -6.43 11.90 10.32
C ASN A 22 -5.55 11.23 9.26
N GLY A 23 -4.49 10.56 9.71
CA GLY A 23 -3.47 9.98 8.85
C GLY A 23 -2.15 10.75 8.94
N ALA A 24 -1.04 10.08 8.63
CA ALA A 24 0.27 10.71 8.64
C ALA A 24 0.43 11.63 7.43
N LEU A 25 1.04 12.80 7.63
CA LEU A 25 1.39 13.71 6.52
C LEU A 25 2.33 13.03 5.50
N TYR A 26 3.26 12.22 6.01
CA TYR A 26 4.11 11.34 5.22
C TYR A 26 3.97 9.92 5.77
N PRO A 27 3.31 9.01 5.05
CA PRO A 27 3.11 7.65 5.52
C PRO A 27 4.43 6.87 5.53
N PHE A 28 4.43 5.75 6.23
CA PHE A 28 5.56 4.82 6.19
C PHE A 28 5.84 4.39 4.73
N GLY A 29 7.12 4.37 4.37
CA GLY A 29 7.56 4.03 3.01
C GLY A 29 7.42 5.17 1.99
N TYR A 30 7.02 6.39 2.38
CA TYR A 30 6.93 7.53 1.49
C TYR A 30 8.30 8.01 1.01
N GLY A 31 8.42 8.24 -0.30
CA GLY A 31 9.61 8.81 -0.94
C GLY A 31 9.31 9.22 -2.38
N LEU A 32 9.79 10.40 -2.77
CA LEU A 32 9.66 10.91 -4.13
C LEU A 32 10.87 10.48 -4.98
N SER A 33 10.69 10.48 -6.29
CA SER A 33 11.77 10.26 -7.27
C SER A 33 11.72 11.32 -8.37
N TYR A 34 12.86 11.56 -9.01
CA TYR A 34 12.96 12.44 -10.18
C TYR A 34 12.49 11.78 -11.48
N THR A 35 12.18 10.49 -11.44
CA THR A 35 11.48 9.76 -12.50
C THR A 35 10.18 9.19 -11.97
N THR A 36 9.32 8.71 -12.86
CA THR A 36 8.03 8.10 -12.50
C THR A 36 8.09 6.59 -12.68
N PHE A 37 7.47 5.85 -11.77
CA PHE A 37 7.35 4.40 -11.85
C PHE A 37 5.87 4.00 -11.85
N THR A 38 5.52 3.03 -12.68
CA THR A 38 4.23 2.34 -12.59
C THR A 38 4.45 0.92 -12.09
N VAL A 39 3.51 0.43 -11.28
CA VAL A 39 3.51 -0.93 -10.76
C VAL A 39 2.20 -1.57 -11.23
N SER A 40 2.29 -2.78 -11.81
CA SER A 40 1.11 -3.51 -12.24
C SER A 40 0.28 -4.03 -11.06
N ASP A 41 -0.91 -4.56 -11.35
CA ASP A 41 -1.63 -5.40 -10.40
C ASP A 41 -0.77 -6.57 -9.92
N VAL A 42 -0.96 -6.96 -8.65
CA VAL A 42 -0.28 -8.10 -8.04
C VAL A 42 -0.84 -9.39 -8.62
N LYS A 43 0.06 -10.26 -9.08
CA LYS A 43 -0.29 -11.63 -9.50
C LYS A 43 0.20 -12.62 -8.46
N LEU A 44 -0.73 -13.41 -7.92
CA LEU A 44 -0.43 -14.51 -7.02
C LEU A 44 -0.37 -15.82 -7.81
N SER A 45 0.58 -16.69 -7.47
CA SER A 45 0.70 -18.00 -8.10
C SER A 45 -0.48 -18.92 -7.79
N ALA A 46 -1.19 -18.69 -6.68
CA ALA A 46 -2.39 -19.42 -6.28
C ALA A 46 -3.25 -18.58 -5.32
N PRO A 47 -4.58 -18.78 -5.30
CA PRO A 47 -5.48 -18.09 -4.36
C PRO A 47 -5.47 -18.71 -2.95
N THR A 48 -4.96 -19.92 -2.80
CA THR A 48 -4.86 -20.64 -1.53
C THR A 48 -3.51 -21.32 -1.39
N MET A 49 -3.09 -21.56 -0.15
CA MET A 49 -1.81 -22.18 0.19
C MET A 49 -2.05 -23.27 1.23
N LYS A 50 -1.35 -24.40 1.11
CA LYS A 50 -1.27 -25.39 2.20
C LYS A 50 -0.49 -24.80 3.37
N ARG A 51 -0.60 -25.40 4.56
CA ARG A 51 0.08 -24.94 5.78
C ARG A 51 1.60 -24.83 5.62
N ASP A 52 2.19 -25.72 4.82
CA ASP A 52 3.59 -25.81 4.44
C ASP A 52 3.84 -25.39 2.98
N GLY A 53 2.85 -24.78 2.35
CA GLY A 53 2.91 -24.34 0.96
C GLY A 53 3.66 -23.01 0.80
N LYS A 54 3.78 -22.59 -0.46
CA LYS A 54 4.30 -21.28 -0.85
C LYS A 54 3.39 -20.65 -1.89
N VAL A 55 3.17 -19.35 -1.77
CA VAL A 55 2.58 -18.51 -2.82
C VAL A 55 3.63 -17.49 -3.25
N THR A 56 3.77 -17.32 -4.56
CA THR A 56 4.64 -16.28 -5.13
C THR A 56 3.77 -15.10 -5.53
N ALA A 57 4.11 -13.92 -5.02
CA ALA A 57 3.52 -12.66 -5.43
C ALA A 57 4.48 -11.95 -6.39
N SER A 58 3.98 -11.56 -7.56
CA SER A 58 4.78 -10.91 -8.60
C SER A 58 4.09 -9.63 -9.07
N VAL A 59 4.90 -8.62 -9.37
CA VAL A 59 4.49 -7.36 -10.01
C VAL A 59 5.47 -7.01 -11.11
N GLN A 60 4.99 -6.29 -12.12
CA GLN A 60 5.84 -5.63 -13.08
C GLN A 60 6.05 -4.18 -12.67
N VAL A 61 7.31 -3.75 -12.64
CA VAL A 61 7.70 -2.37 -12.36
C VAL A 61 8.28 -1.76 -13.63
N THR A 62 7.77 -0.60 -14.02
CA THR A 62 8.22 0.10 -15.23
C THR A 62 8.63 1.52 -14.85
N ASN A 63 9.85 1.92 -15.20
CA ASN A 63 10.24 3.33 -15.20
C ASN A 63 9.63 4.00 -16.43
N THR A 64 8.69 4.92 -16.21
CA THR A 64 7.95 5.63 -17.26
C THR A 64 8.47 7.05 -17.49
N GLY A 65 9.46 7.49 -16.74
CA GLY A 65 10.05 8.82 -16.89
C GLY A 65 11.30 8.83 -17.75
N LYS A 66 11.93 10.01 -17.83
CA LYS A 66 13.07 10.30 -18.73
C LYS A 66 14.44 10.16 -18.06
N ARG A 67 14.48 9.75 -16.80
CA ARG A 67 15.71 9.64 -16.00
C ARG A 67 15.86 8.22 -15.48
N GLU A 68 17.10 7.75 -15.43
CA GLU A 68 17.42 6.56 -14.65
C GLU A 68 17.11 6.82 -13.17
N GLY A 69 16.68 5.78 -12.46
CA GLY A 69 16.31 5.88 -11.06
C GLY A 69 16.02 4.51 -10.47
N ALA A 70 16.07 4.45 -9.14
CA ALA A 70 15.65 3.28 -8.37
C ALA A 70 14.40 3.62 -7.55
N THR A 71 13.63 2.60 -7.20
CA THR A 71 12.48 2.69 -6.29
C THR A 71 12.43 1.44 -5.41
N VAL A 72 11.78 1.53 -4.26
CA VAL A 72 11.62 0.42 -3.32
C VAL A 72 10.19 -0.13 -3.42
N VAL A 73 10.04 -1.33 -3.96
CA VAL A 73 8.77 -2.06 -3.96
C VAL A 73 8.56 -2.69 -2.60
N GLN A 74 7.45 -2.38 -1.95
CA GLN A 74 7.16 -2.77 -0.56
C GLN A 74 5.96 -3.72 -0.54
N MET A 75 6.11 -4.86 0.16
CA MET A 75 5.05 -5.86 0.32
C MET A 75 4.53 -5.81 1.76
N TYR A 76 3.21 -5.70 1.90
CA TYR A 76 2.51 -5.66 3.18
C TYR A 76 1.55 -6.85 3.27
N LEU A 77 1.43 -7.44 4.46
CA LEU A 77 0.50 -8.53 4.75
C LEU A 77 -0.48 -8.07 5.83
N GLN A 78 -1.73 -8.47 5.70
CA GLN A 78 -2.76 -8.27 6.71
C GLN A 78 -3.47 -9.61 6.95
N ASP A 79 -3.60 -9.98 8.22
CA ASP A 79 -4.42 -11.09 8.67
C ASP A 79 -5.80 -10.54 9.08
N VAL A 80 -6.88 -11.08 8.54
CA VAL A 80 -8.24 -10.51 8.62
C VAL A 80 -9.17 -11.39 9.43
#